data_AF-A0A4Y8W7J7-F1
#
_entry.id   AF-A0A4Y8W7J7-F1
#
_cell.length_a   1.000
_cell.length_b   1.000
_cell.length_c   1.000
_cell.angle_alpha   90.00
_cell.angle_beta   90.00
_cell.angle_gamma   90.00
#
_symmetry.space_group_name_H-M   'P 1'
#
loop_
_entity.id
_entity.type
_entity.pdbx_description
1 polymer ?
#
loop_
_entity_poly.entity_id
_entity_poly.type
_entity_poly.pdbx_seq_one_letter_code
_entity_poly.pdbx_strand_id
1 'polypeptide(L)'
;YSFEPSSPDGASFPLAGFVASIALSILAFKGFTTITNSGAEIVNPHKNVGRAITFSILICVVVYILVALAVGSSLGLNELIQAKDYALAQAAQPALGPIGFYLTVLLAVVATASGLLASVFAVSRMLAMLTDMEM
;
A
#
# COMPACT_ATOMS: atom_id res chain seq x y z
N TYR A 1 -9.46 17.44 17.37
CA TYR A 1 -10.51 17.80 16.40
C TYR A 1 -10.72 16.59 15.50
N SER A 2 -11.76 15.81 15.77
CA SER A 2 -12.08 14.57 15.07
C SER A 2 -13.03 14.90 13.92
N PHE A 3 -12.74 14.40 12.71
CA PHE A 3 -13.66 14.50 11.58
C PHE A 3 -14.66 13.35 11.65
N GLU A 4 -15.87 13.63 12.10
CA GLU A 4 -17.01 12.72 12.03
C GLU A 4 -18.09 13.43 11.21
N PRO A 5 -18.49 12.89 10.04
CA PRO A 5 -19.62 13.44 9.31
C PRO A 5 -20.88 12.83 9.90
N SER A 6 -21.54 13.56 10.79
CA SER A 6 -22.95 13.37 11.04
C SER A 6 -23.73 13.90 9.83
N SER A 7 -24.54 13.07 9.21
CA SER A 7 -25.60 13.54 8.32
C SER A 7 -26.77 12.56 8.38
N PRO A 8 -27.86 12.92 9.06
CA PRO A 8 -29.17 12.38 8.76
C PRO A 8 -29.71 13.02 7.47
N ASP A 9 -30.52 12.25 6.75
CA ASP A 9 -31.31 12.65 5.58
C ASP A 9 -30.61 12.86 4.22
N GLY A 10 -30.99 12.01 3.26
CA GLY A 10 -31.25 12.43 1.88
C GLY A 10 -30.05 12.64 0.95
N ALA A 11 -29.59 11.57 0.34
CA ALA A 11 -29.09 11.54 -1.05
C ALA A 11 -28.11 12.66 -1.47
N SER A 12 -26.90 12.65 -0.90
CA SER A 12 -25.71 13.05 -1.65
C SER A 12 -24.65 12.00 -1.38
N PHE A 13 -24.37 11.14 -2.37
CA PHE A 13 -23.12 10.37 -2.33
C PHE A 13 -22.00 11.39 -2.10
N PRO A 14 -21.17 11.26 -1.05
CA PRO A 14 -20.16 12.26 -0.76
C PRO A 14 -19.05 12.09 -1.80
N LEU A 15 -19.24 12.66 -2.99
CA LEU A 15 -18.30 12.65 -4.12
C LEU A 15 -16.92 13.11 -3.65
N ALA A 16 -16.89 14.09 -2.75
CA ALA A 16 -15.68 14.56 -2.08
C ALA A 16 -14.96 13.46 -1.29
N GLY A 17 -15.70 12.64 -0.52
CA GLY A 17 -15.14 11.52 0.25
C GLY A 17 -14.59 10.41 -0.65
N PHE A 18 -15.29 10.12 -1.75
CA PHE A 18 -14.83 9.16 -2.75
C PHE A 18 -13.58 9.65 -3.50
N VAL A 19 -13.53 10.93 -3.88
CA VAL A 19 -12.34 11.52 -4.51
C VAL A 19 -11.16 11.54 -3.54
N ALA A 20 -11.40 11.85 -2.26
CA ALA A 20 -10.36 11.84 -1.23
C ALA A 20 -9.78 10.42 -1.00
N SER A 21 -10.62 9.37 -1.01
CA SER A 21 -10.15 7.99 -0.86
C SER A 21 -9.36 7.52 -2.08
N ILE A 22 -9.74 7.92 -3.29
CA ILE A 22 -8.94 7.67 -4.51
C ILE A 22 -7.57 8.37 -4.39
N ALA A 23 -7.55 9.64 -3.99
CA ALA A 23 -6.31 10.39 -3.87
C ALA A 23 -5.34 9.73 -2.87
N LEU A 24 -5.84 9.27 -1.72
CA LEU A 24 -5.04 8.53 -0.74
C LEU A 24 -4.56 7.17 -1.27
N SER A 25 -5.39 6.49 -2.06
CA SER A 25 -5.06 5.17 -2.62
C SER A 25 -3.90 5.21 -3.62
N ILE A 26 -3.64 6.35 -4.27
CA ILE A 26 -2.46 6.53 -5.13
C ILE A 26 -1.16 6.30 -4.36
N LEU A 27 -1.12 6.69 -3.08
CA LEU A 27 0.07 6.53 -2.23
C LEU A 27 0.44 5.05 -2.02
N ALA A 28 -0.53 4.14 -2.13
CA ALA A 28 -0.31 2.70 -2.03
C ALA A 28 0.53 2.16 -3.20
N PHE A 29 0.49 2.79 -4.37
CA PHE A 29 1.24 2.36 -5.57
C PHE A 29 2.65 2.96 -5.65
N LYS A 30 3.22 3.39 -4.51
CA LYS A 30 4.63 3.78 -4.40
C LYS A 30 5.53 2.56 -4.58
N GLY A 31 6.56 2.68 -5.41
CA GLY A 31 7.60 1.64 -5.55
C GLY A 31 8.24 1.53 -6.94
N PHE A 32 7.58 2.05 -7.97
CA PHE A 32 8.10 2.01 -9.35
C PHE A 32 9.45 2.74 -9.51
N THR A 33 9.73 3.75 -8.68
CA THR A 33 11.01 4.49 -8.70
C THR A 33 12.20 3.61 -8.32
N THR A 34 12.01 2.61 -7.46
CA THR A 34 13.07 1.65 -7.12
C THR A 34 13.43 0.78 -8.32
N ILE A 35 12.43 0.41 -9.13
CA ILE A 35 12.62 -0.37 -10.36
C ILE A 35 13.41 0.46 -11.38
N THR A 36 13.06 1.74 -11.55
CA THR A 36 13.78 2.62 -12.48
C THR A 36 15.20 2.92 -12.00
N ASN A 37 15.40 3.14 -10.69
CA ASN A 37 16.73 3.39 -10.12
C ASN A 37 17.63 2.15 -10.21
N SER A 38 17.07 0.94 -10.29
CA SER A 38 17.80 -0.31 -10.48
C SER A 38 17.88 -0.74 -11.94
N GLY A 39 17.53 0.14 -12.89
CA GLY A 39 17.47 -0.16 -14.31
C GLY A 39 18.77 -0.73 -14.89
N ALA A 40 19.93 -0.23 -14.44
CA ALA A 40 21.24 -0.70 -14.92
C ALA A 40 21.57 -2.15 -14.52
N GLU A 41 20.94 -2.68 -13.46
CA GLU A 41 21.11 -4.08 -13.01
C GLU A 41 20.07 -5.03 -13.62
N ILE A 42 19.06 -4.50 -14.32
CA ILE A 42 18.02 -5.31 -14.95
C ILE A 42 18.52 -5.83 -16.29
N VAL A 43 18.46 -7.15 -16.48
CA VAL A 43 18.74 -7.79 -17.77
C VAL A 43 17.80 -7.21 -18.85
N ASN A 44 18.33 -6.70 -19.97
CA ASN A 44 17.56 -6.08 -21.05
C ASN A 44 16.62 -4.94 -20.60
N PRO A 45 17.15 -3.84 -20.07
CA PRO A 45 16.36 -2.82 -19.37
C PRO A 45 15.31 -2.15 -20.24
N HIS A 46 15.59 -1.93 -21.54
CA HIS A 46 14.66 -1.32 -22.49
C HIS A 46 13.32 -2.08 -22.62
N LYS A 47 13.30 -3.38 -22.35
CA LYS A 47 12.07 -4.20 -22.38
C LYS A 47 11.60 -4.57 -20.98
N ASN A 48 12.53 -4.90 -20.09
CA ASN A 48 12.19 -5.51 -18.81
C ASN A 48 11.82 -4.50 -17.72
N VAL A 49 12.28 -3.24 -17.79
CA VAL A 49 11.85 -2.19 -16.85
C VAL A 49 10.35 -1.93 -17.00
N GLY A 50 9.87 -1.70 -18.22
CA GLY A 50 8.45 -1.48 -18.48
C GLY A 50 7.58 -2.66 -18.06
N ARG A 51 7.99 -3.89 -18.41
CA ARG A 51 7.30 -5.12 -18.00
C ARG A 51 7.27 -5.29 -16.47
N ALA A 52 8.37 -5.04 -15.79
CA ALA A 52 8.45 -5.13 -14.33
C ALA A 52 7.47 -4.15 -13.65
N ILE A 53 7.39 -2.91 -14.13
CA ILE A 53 6.43 -1.92 -13.63
C ILE A 53 4.99 -2.41 -13.87
N THR A 54 4.67 -2.86 -15.09
CA THR A 54 3.31 -3.33 -15.42
C THR A 54 2.89 -4.54 -14.58
N PHE A 55 3.75 -5.55 -14.45
CA PHE A 55 3.45 -6.72 -13.63
C PHE A 55 3.34 -6.37 -12.15
N SER A 56 4.22 -5.50 -11.64
CA SER A 56 4.15 -5.05 -10.25
C SER A 56 2.82 -4.36 -9.96
N ILE A 57 2.37 -3.43 -10.81
CA ILE A 57 1.11 -2.72 -10.63
C ILE A 57 -0.07 -3.71 -10.68
N LEU A 58 -0.10 -4.61 -11.67
CA LEU A 58 -1.17 -5.60 -11.80
C LEU A 58 -1.28 -6.49 -10.55
N ILE A 59 -0.14 -6.98 -10.05
CA ILE A 59 -0.11 -7.80 -8.83
C ILE A 59 -0.61 -6.98 -7.63
N CYS A 60 -0.14 -5.73 -7.46
CA CYS A 60 -0.60 -4.86 -6.39
C CYS A 60 -2.11 -4.62 -6.44
N VAL A 61 -2.67 -4.34 -7.62
CA VAL A 61 -4.12 -4.14 -7.79
C VAL A 61 -4.90 -5.37 -7.35
N VAL A 62 -4.49 -6.56 -7.82
CA VAL A 62 -5.16 -7.82 -7.45
C VAL A 62 -5.08 -8.05 -5.94
N VAL A 63 -3.90 -7.87 -5.33
CA VAL A 63 -3.72 -8.04 -3.88
C VAL A 63 -4.57 -7.04 -3.10
N TYR A 64 -4.61 -5.77 -3.50
CA TYR A 64 -5.41 -4.76 -2.80
C TYR A 64 -6.91 -5.01 -2.91
N ILE A 65 -7.40 -5.48 -4.07
CA ILE A 65 -8.80 -5.87 -4.22
C ILE A 65 -9.13 -7.05 -3.30
N LEU A 66 -8.29 -8.09 -3.28
CA LEU A 66 -8.49 -9.25 -2.42
C LEU A 66 -8.50 -8.87 -0.94
N VAL A 67 -7.57 -8.01 -0.52
CA VAL A 67 -7.49 -7.49 0.85
C VAL A 67 -8.74 -6.67 1.20
N ALA A 68 -9.16 -5.76 0.33
CA ALA A 68 -10.34 -4.93 0.56
C ALA A 68 -11.61 -5.79 0.71
N LEU A 69 -11.76 -6.81 -0.12
CA LEU A 69 -12.87 -7.77 -0.03
C LEU A 69 -12.80 -8.58 1.26
N ALA A 70 -11.62 -9.12 1.62
CA ALA A 70 -11.45 -9.90 2.85
C ALA A 70 -11.81 -9.07 4.09
N VAL A 71 -11.23 -7.87 4.22
CA VAL A 71 -11.49 -6.97 5.36
C VAL A 71 -12.95 -6.51 5.38
N GLY A 72 -13.50 -6.11 4.24
CA GLY A 72 -14.88 -5.65 4.11
C GLY A 72 -15.92 -6.74 4.38
N SER A 73 -15.57 -8.02 4.20
CA SER A 73 -16.42 -9.17 4.53
C SER A 73 -16.29 -9.62 5.99
N SER A 74 -15.15 -9.35 6.64
CA SER A 74 -14.86 -9.81 8.01
C SER A 74 -15.32 -8.86 9.11
N LEU A 75 -15.34 -7.54 8.88
CA LEU A 75 -15.71 -6.54 9.89
C LEU A 75 -16.86 -5.64 9.46
N GLY A 76 -17.70 -5.27 10.43
CA GLY A 76 -18.64 -4.16 10.27
C GLY A 76 -17.91 -2.81 10.21
N LEU A 77 -18.52 -1.81 9.56
CA LEU A 77 -17.93 -0.48 9.36
C LEU A 77 -17.47 0.20 10.66
N ASN A 78 -18.27 0.11 11.73
CA ASN A 78 -17.92 0.73 13.02
C ASN A 78 -16.66 0.12 13.64
N GLU A 79 -16.50 -1.20 13.52
CA GLU A 79 -15.34 -1.90 14.07
C GLU A 79 -14.09 -1.62 13.22
N LEU A 80 -14.25 -1.47 11.89
CA LEU A 80 -13.18 -1.04 11.00
C LEU A 80 -12.66 0.37 11.34
N ILE A 81 -13.56 1.30 11.68
CA ILE A 81 -13.20 2.67 12.08
C ILE A 81 -12.47 2.67 13.42
N GLN A 82 -12.93 1.87 14.39
CA GLN A 82 -12.27 1.75 15.70
C GLN A 82 -10.89 1.09 15.58
N ALA A 83 -10.75 0.09 14.71
CA ALA A 83 -9.51 -0.64 14.49
C ALA A 83 -8.68 -0.10 13.31
N LYS A 84 -8.90 1.13 12.84
CA LYS A 84 -8.31 1.67 11.59
C LYS A 84 -6.79 1.49 11.47
N ASP A 85 -6.06 1.57 12.58
CA ASP A 85 -4.59 1.51 12.60
C ASP A 85 -4.06 0.06 12.51
N TYR A 86 -4.92 -0.93 12.74
CA TYR A 86 -4.59 -2.36 12.72
C TYR A 86 -5.71 -3.20 12.06
N ALA A 87 -6.47 -2.59 11.15
CA ALA A 87 -7.69 -3.14 10.57
C ALA A 87 -7.50 -4.51 9.92
N LEU A 88 -6.35 -4.72 9.27
CA LEU A 88 -5.94 -6.00 8.71
C LEU A 88 -5.76 -7.10 9.75
N ALA A 89 -5.10 -6.78 10.87
CA ALA A 89 -4.89 -7.73 11.96
C ALA A 89 -6.21 -8.06 12.65
N GLN A 90 -7.06 -7.04 12.87
CA GLN A 90 -8.41 -7.24 13.39
C GLN A 90 -9.25 -8.11 12.43
N ALA A 91 -9.12 -7.94 11.11
CA ALA A 91 -9.82 -8.75 10.11
C ALA A 91 -9.37 -10.20 10.04
N ALA A 92 -8.15 -10.49 10.50
CA ALA A 92 -7.66 -11.86 10.60
C ALA A 92 -8.25 -12.58 11.82
N GLN A 93 -8.70 -11.87 12.86
CA GLN A 93 -9.15 -12.47 14.11
C GLN A 93 -10.41 -13.36 13.96
N PRO A 94 -11.47 -12.97 13.23
CA PRO A 94 -12.65 -13.83 13.03
C PRO A 94 -12.35 -15.12 12.26
N ALA A 95 -11.41 -15.09 11.31
CA ALA A 95 -11.10 -16.21 10.43
C ALA A 95 -10.02 -17.16 10.98
N LEU A 96 -9.00 -16.59 11.65
CA LEU A 96 -7.77 -17.30 12.06
C LEU A 96 -7.53 -17.22 13.58
N GLY A 97 -8.42 -16.59 14.34
CA GLY A 97 -8.31 -16.42 15.78
C GLY A 97 -7.15 -15.52 16.23
N PRO A 98 -6.76 -15.59 17.51
CA PRO A 98 -5.69 -14.76 18.08
C PRO A 98 -4.33 -15.00 17.40
N ILE A 99 -4.08 -16.21 16.93
CA ILE A 99 -2.84 -16.57 16.23
C ILE A 99 -2.74 -15.79 14.91
N GLY A 100 -3.84 -15.73 14.14
CA GLY A 100 -3.90 -14.96 12.90
C GLY A 100 -3.69 -13.46 13.12
N PHE A 101 -4.23 -12.91 14.21
CA PHE A 101 -4.01 -11.53 14.61
C PHE A 101 -2.52 -11.24 14.80
N TYR A 102 -1.84 -11.98 15.69
CA TYR A 102 -0.43 -11.73 16.01
C TYR A 102 0.51 -12.00 14.81
N LEU A 103 0.22 -13.03 14.01
CA LEU A 103 0.97 -13.32 12.79
C LEU A 103 0.86 -12.15 11.79
N THR A 104 -0.35 -11.63 11.59
CA THR A 104 -0.58 -10.50 10.68
C THR A 104 0.16 -9.25 11.14
N VAL A 105 0.16 -8.95 12.44
CA VAL A 105 0.95 -7.85 13.02
C VAL A 105 2.44 -8.05 12.76
N LEU A 106 2.98 -9.25 13.01
CA LEU A 106 4.40 -9.54 12.78
C LEU A 106 4.78 -9.36 11.31
N LEU A 107 3.96 -9.88 10.39
CA LEU A 107 4.18 -9.71 8.95
C LEU A 107 4.11 -8.25 8.53
N ALA A 108 3.17 -7.48 9.08
CA ALA A 108 3.04 -6.05 8.78
C ALA A 108 4.29 -5.27 9.22
N VAL A 109 4.85 -5.58 10.39
CA VAL A 109 6.09 -4.95 10.89
C VAL A 109 7.27 -5.29 9.96
N VAL A 110 7.46 -6.56 9.61
CA VAL A 110 8.55 -7.00 8.73
C VAL A 110 8.40 -6.39 7.32
N ALA A 111 7.20 -6.37 6.76
CA ALA A 111 6.91 -5.77 5.47
C ALA A 111 7.18 -4.26 5.47
N THR A 112 6.79 -3.55 6.53
CA THR A 112 7.02 -2.10 6.66
C THR A 112 8.51 -1.79 6.80
N ALA A 113 9.23 -2.53 7.66
CA ALA A 113 10.67 -2.35 7.85
C ALA A 113 11.46 -2.61 6.56
N SER A 114 11.14 -3.69 5.83
CA SER A 114 11.78 -3.99 4.55
C SER A 114 11.47 -2.93 3.48
N GLY A 115 10.24 -2.43 3.41
CA GLY A 115 9.86 -1.33 2.51
C GLY A 115 10.58 -0.01 2.81
N LEU A 116 10.82 0.29 4.09
CA LEU A 116 11.62 1.45 4.50
C LEU A 116 13.08 1.29 4.08
N LEU A 117 13.70 0.14 4.36
CA LEU A 117 15.08 -0.15 3.96
C LEU A 117 15.26 -0.05 2.43
N ALA A 118 14.35 -0.65 1.66
CA ALA A 118 14.36 -0.56 0.21
C ALA A 118 14.25 0.89 -0.29
N SER A 119 13.45 1.72 0.39
CA SER A 119 13.31 3.15 0.05
C SER A 119 14.61 3.92 0.32
N VAL A 120 15.29 3.64 1.45
CA VAL A 120 16.59 4.27 1.78
C VAL A 120 17.64 3.91 0.73
N PHE A 121 17.76 2.63 0.37
CA PHE A 121 18.72 2.20 -0.65
C PHE A 121 18.44 2.80 -2.03
N ALA A 122 17.16 2.93 -2.41
CA ALA A 122 16.80 3.56 -3.68
C ALA A 122 17.25 5.03 -3.77
N VAL A 123 17.18 5.77 -2.66
CA VAL A 123 17.65 7.16 -2.57
C VAL A 123 19.18 7.24 -2.59
N SER A 124 19.86 6.41 -1.79
CA SER A 124 21.33 6.34 -1.78
C SER A 124 21.89 6.04 -3.17
N ARG A 125 21.26 5.13 -3.92
CA ARG A 125 21.66 4.76 -5.28
C ARG A 125 21.46 5.90 -6.27
N MET A 126 20.37 6.65 -6.17
CA MET A 126 20.13 7.83 -7.00
C MET A 126 21.20 8.90 -6.75
N LEU A 127 21.54 9.17 -5.48
CA LEU A 127 22.60 10.11 -5.10
C LEU A 127 23.97 9.68 -5.65
N ALA A 128 24.30 8.39 -5.56
CA ALA A 128 25.54 7.85 -6.13
C ALA A 128 25.61 8.05 -7.65
N MET A 129 24.54 7.71 -8.38
CA MET A 129 24.46 7.95 -9.83
C MET A 129 24.65 9.44 -10.18
N LEU A 130 24.07 10.36 -9.40
CA LEU A 130 24.24 11.80 -9.64
C LEU A 130 25.66 12.30 -9.33
N THR A 131 26.38 11.65 -8.41
CA THR A 131 27.75 12.04 -8.04
C THR A 131 28.78 11.52 -9.04
N ASP A 132 28.57 10.32 -9.58
CA ASP A 132 29.44 9.70 -10.60
C ASP A 132 29.21 10.29 -12.00
N MET A 133 28.16 11.09 -12.21
CA MET A 133 28.00 11.89 -13.41
C MET A 133 29.01 13.04 -13.38
N GLU A 134 30.21 12.80 -13.90
CA GLU A 134 31.16 13.87 -14.22
C GLU A 134 30.47 14.91 -15.12
N MET A 135 30.61 16.19 -14.75
CA MET A 135 30.18 17.32 -15.58
C MET A 135 31.04 17.46 -16.84
#